data_AF-A0A8C5B4S7-F1
#
_entry.id   AF-A0A8C5B4S7-F1
#
_cell.length_a   1.000
_cell.length_b   1.000
_cell.length_c   1.000
_cell.angle_alpha   90.00
_cell.angle_beta   90.00
_cell.angle_gamma   90.00
#
_symmetry.space_group_name_H-M   'P 1'
#
loop_
_entity.id
_entity.type
_entity.pdbx_description
1 polymer ?
#
loop_
_entity_poly.entity_id
_entity_poly.type
_entity_poly.pdbx_seq_one_letter_code
_entity_poly.pdbx_strand_id
1 'polypeptide(L)'
;TWKNCLFQERRLALQMDIDKESHPPTKPLGFGQWGTAQFESTDKQQKFLRLMGGFKKEGNNASPSGPCSARSNMALAGEKQQDLQQALLGEFERAQSRRVDFSGRGAGLGFSSAPPSKKFSIDANASRSVRFDD
;
A
#
# COMPACT_ATOMS: atom_id res chain seq x y z
N THR A 1 -5.56 -13.20 -53.05
CA THR A 1 -4.36 -12.34 -52.86
C THR A 1 -4.69 -11.06 -52.09
N TRP A 2 -5.72 -10.28 -52.48
CA TRP A 2 -6.12 -9.03 -51.80
C TRP A 2 -6.56 -9.15 -50.32
N LYS A 3 -7.25 -10.24 -49.96
CA LYS A 3 -7.73 -10.49 -48.58
C LYS A 3 -6.57 -10.64 -47.56
N ASN A 4 -5.41 -11.13 -47.99
CA ASN A 4 -4.24 -11.25 -47.12
C ASN A 4 -3.60 -9.89 -46.81
N CYS A 5 -3.59 -8.97 -47.78
CA CYS A 5 -3.05 -7.62 -47.60
C CYS A 5 -3.87 -6.84 -46.56
N LEU A 6 -5.20 -6.86 -46.68
CA LEU A 6 -6.10 -6.19 -45.73
C LEU A 6 -5.97 -6.74 -44.30
N PHE A 7 -5.80 -8.06 -44.17
CA PHE A 7 -5.62 -8.70 -42.87
C PHE A 7 -4.26 -8.37 -42.24
N GLN A 8 -3.22 -8.23 -43.06
CA GLN A 8 -1.89 -7.82 -42.63
C GLN A 8 -1.87 -6.37 -42.14
N GLU A 9 -2.51 -5.45 -42.87
CA GLU A 9 -2.65 -4.05 -42.45
C GLU A 9 -3.43 -3.92 -41.14
N ARG A 10 -4.54 -4.66 -41.00
CA ARG A 10 -5.33 -4.66 -39.76
C ARG A 10 -4.55 -5.22 -38.58
N ARG A 11 -3.70 -6.23 -38.80
CA ARG A 11 -2.81 -6.78 -37.75
C ARG A 11 -1.74 -5.77 -37.33
N LEU A 12 -1.16 -5.04 -38.29
CA LEU A 12 -0.16 -4.01 -38.00
C LEU A 12 -0.77 -2.83 -37.24
N ALA A 13 -1.97 -2.39 -37.60
CA ALA A 13 -2.67 -1.32 -36.88
C ALA A 13 -2.95 -1.71 -35.42
N LEU A 14 -3.44 -2.94 -35.19
CA LEU A 14 -3.67 -3.45 -33.83
C LEU A 14 -2.36 -3.56 -33.03
N GLN A 15 -1.26 -3.97 -33.68
CA GLN A 15 0.04 -4.02 -33.02
C GLN A 15 0.54 -2.62 -32.65
N MET A 16 0.35 -1.63 -33.52
CA MET A 16 0.71 -0.24 -33.21
C MET A 16 -0.11 0.35 -32.05
N ASP A 17 -1.40 0.02 -31.96
CA ASP A 17 -2.26 0.44 -30.84
C ASP A 17 -1.80 -0.22 -29.53
N ILE A 18 -1.48 -1.52 -29.57
CA ILE A 18 -0.91 -2.26 -28.42
C ILE A 18 0.46 -1.70 -28.04
N ASP A 19 1.33 -1.40 -28.99
CA ASP A 19 2.65 -0.82 -28.73
C ASP A 19 2.47 0.56 -28.08
N LYS A 20 1.57 1.40 -28.60
CA LYS A 20 1.24 2.72 -28.04
C LYS A 20 0.68 2.65 -26.61
N GLU A 21 -0.16 1.67 -26.30
CA GLU A 21 -0.73 1.47 -24.95
C GLU A 21 0.19 0.71 -23.98
N SER A 22 1.07 -0.15 -24.51
CA SER A 22 2.05 -0.90 -23.73
C SER A 22 3.27 -0.07 -23.34
N HIS A 23 3.44 1.11 -23.94
CA HIS A 23 4.41 2.08 -23.47
C HIS A 23 3.95 2.58 -22.09
N PRO A 24 4.67 2.22 -21.00
CA PRO A 24 4.39 2.83 -19.71
C PRO A 24 4.50 4.35 -19.88
N PRO A 25 3.61 5.15 -19.26
CA PRO A 25 3.67 6.61 -19.36
C PRO A 25 5.10 6.99 -19.08
N THR A 26 5.73 7.71 -20.00
CA THR A 26 7.17 8.03 -20.03
C THR A 26 7.58 8.53 -18.66
N LYS A 27 7.97 7.60 -17.79
CA LYS A 27 8.26 7.90 -16.40
C LYS A 27 9.53 8.72 -16.49
N PRO A 28 9.61 9.89 -15.86
CA PRO A 28 10.82 10.66 -15.91
C PRO A 28 11.94 9.81 -15.30
N LEU A 29 12.76 9.24 -16.19
CA LEU A 29 13.87 8.36 -15.94
C LEU A 29 14.88 9.19 -15.16
N GLY A 30 14.89 9.04 -13.84
CA GLY A 30 15.80 9.80 -12.97
C GLY A 30 15.27 10.14 -11.57
N PHE A 31 13.98 9.93 -11.27
CA PHE A 31 13.40 10.34 -9.97
C PHE A 31 13.27 9.23 -8.91
N GLY A 32 13.76 8.03 -9.21
CA GLY A 32 13.69 6.88 -8.31
C GLY A 32 12.27 6.59 -7.82
N GLN A 33 12.15 6.28 -6.53
CA GLN A 33 10.91 5.94 -5.82
C GLN A 33 9.83 7.05 -5.88
N TRP A 34 10.24 8.29 -6.08
CA TRP A 34 9.40 9.49 -6.03
C TRP A 34 8.82 9.90 -7.38
N GLY A 35 9.22 9.23 -8.47
CA GLY A 35 8.75 9.54 -9.82
C GLY A 35 7.25 9.34 -10.04
N THR A 36 6.56 8.67 -9.12
CA THR A 36 5.11 8.40 -9.20
C THR A 36 4.26 9.30 -8.31
N ALA A 37 4.88 10.19 -7.54
CA ALA A 37 4.14 11.14 -6.73
C ALA A 37 3.47 12.18 -7.64
N GLN A 38 2.15 12.35 -7.48
CA GLN A 38 1.35 13.29 -8.27
C GLN A 38 1.23 14.61 -7.52
N PHE A 39 1.53 15.72 -8.21
CA PHE A 39 1.42 17.08 -7.67
C PHE A 39 0.64 17.97 -8.62
N GLU A 40 -0.07 18.95 -8.07
CA GLU A 40 -0.85 19.93 -8.84
C GLU A 40 0.02 21.00 -9.53
N SER A 41 1.27 21.16 -9.09
CA SER A 41 2.20 22.18 -9.57
C SER A 41 3.60 21.60 -9.73
N THR A 42 4.22 21.91 -10.87
CA THR A 42 5.59 21.51 -11.20
C THR A 42 6.60 22.02 -10.18
N ASP A 43 6.42 23.23 -9.64
CA ASP A 43 7.30 23.80 -8.62
C ASP A 43 7.25 23.00 -7.31
N LYS A 44 6.06 22.59 -6.89
CA LYS A 44 5.87 21.73 -5.70
C LYS A 44 6.52 20.37 -5.92
N GLN A 45 6.37 19.79 -7.10
CA GLN A 45 7.00 18.53 -7.47
C GLN A 45 8.53 18.64 -7.43
N GLN A 46 9.11 19.68 -8.03
CA GLN A 46 10.56 19.89 -8.01
C GLN A 46 11.09 20.14 -6.59
N LYS A 47 10.37 20.92 -5.77
CA LYS A 47 10.73 21.12 -4.37
C LYS A 47 10.68 19.81 -3.59
N PHE A 48 9.62 19.01 -3.77
CA PHE A 48 9.47 17.70 -3.15
C PHE A 48 10.61 16.75 -3.54
N LEU A 49 10.90 16.64 -4.84
CA LEU A 49 11.96 15.77 -5.35
C LEU A 49 13.33 16.22 -4.84
N ARG A 50 13.55 17.53 -4.64
CA ARG A 50 14.77 18.06 -4.03
C ARG A 50 14.88 17.71 -2.55
N LEU A 51 13.78 17.80 -1.80
CA LEU A 51 13.72 17.47 -0.38
C LEU A 51 13.89 15.96 -0.12
N MET A 52 13.22 15.14 -0.93
CA MET A 52 13.19 13.68 -0.75
C MET A 52 14.38 12.96 -1.41
N GLY A 53 15.35 13.71 -1.95
CA GLY A 53 16.51 13.14 -2.63
C GLY A 53 16.15 12.42 -3.94
N GLY A 54 15.03 12.78 -4.57
CA GLY A 54 14.63 12.26 -5.88
C GLY A 54 15.60 12.62 -7.01
N PHE A 55 16.45 13.65 -6.85
CA PHE A 55 17.47 14.03 -7.84
C PHE A 55 18.86 13.44 -7.59
N LYS A 56 19.01 12.41 -6.76
CA LYS A 56 20.35 11.83 -6.48
C LYS A 56 20.93 11.24 -7.76
N LYS A 57 21.89 11.97 -8.34
CA LYS A 57 22.69 11.61 -9.52
C LYS A 57 23.27 10.21 -9.34
N GLU A 58 23.23 9.43 -10.41
CA GLU A 58 23.71 8.04 -10.56
C GLU A 58 25.24 7.88 -10.37
N GLY A 59 25.85 8.64 -9.47
CA GLY A 59 27.25 8.51 -9.08
C GLY A 59 27.35 7.68 -7.81
N ASN A 60 27.73 6.42 -7.97
CA ASN A 60 28.20 5.50 -6.95
C ASN A 60 27.14 4.91 -5.99
N ASN A 61 26.88 3.62 -6.21
CA ASN A 61 26.45 2.61 -5.23
C ASN A 61 24.94 2.50 -4.94
N ALA A 62 24.12 2.45 -5.99
CA ALA A 62 22.82 1.76 -5.90
C ALA A 62 22.89 0.43 -6.66
N SER A 63 23.62 -0.55 -6.10
CA SER A 63 23.29 -1.94 -6.42
C SER A 63 21.81 -2.13 -6.12
N PRO A 64 21.03 -2.76 -7.02
CA PRO A 64 19.69 -3.22 -6.67
C PRO A 64 19.88 -4.28 -5.59
N SER A 65 19.77 -3.86 -4.32
CA SER A 65 19.86 -4.78 -3.20
C SER A 65 18.65 -5.71 -3.25
N GLY A 66 18.88 -6.88 -3.81
CA GLY A 66 18.09 -8.09 -3.64
C GLY A 66 16.83 -8.21 -4.49
N PRO A 67 16.37 -9.45 -4.74
CA PRO A 67 15.09 -9.73 -5.36
C PRO A 67 13.99 -9.46 -4.33
N CYS A 68 13.78 -8.20 -3.95
CA CYS A 68 12.61 -7.81 -3.19
C CYS A 68 11.43 -7.70 -4.16
N SER A 69 10.87 -8.88 -4.47
CA SER A 69 9.48 -9.12 -4.89
C SER A 69 8.65 -7.84 -5.00
N ALA A 70 8.45 -7.34 -6.23
CA ALA A 70 7.23 -6.72 -6.78
C ALA A 70 6.32 -5.87 -5.85
N ARG A 71 6.85 -5.30 -4.78
CA ARG A 71 6.20 -4.32 -3.91
C ARG A 71 7.04 -3.07 -4.01
N SER A 72 6.85 -2.46 -5.16
CA SER A 72 7.15 -1.07 -5.42
C SER A 72 6.74 -0.22 -4.23
N ASN A 73 7.72 0.29 -3.47
CA ASN A 73 7.51 1.39 -2.52
C ASN A 73 7.17 2.70 -3.28
N MET A 74 6.37 2.64 -4.33
CA MET A 74 5.99 3.79 -5.14
C MET A 74 5.07 4.69 -4.33
N ALA A 75 5.27 6.01 -4.45
CA ALA A 75 4.28 6.96 -3.96
C ALA A 75 2.94 6.70 -4.68
N LEU A 76 1.84 6.67 -3.91
CA LEU A 76 0.50 6.47 -4.45
C LEU A 76 0.13 7.63 -5.39
N ALA A 77 -0.42 7.32 -6.54
CA ALA A 77 -1.01 8.30 -7.45
C ALA A 77 -2.26 8.94 -6.80
N GLY A 78 -2.64 10.15 -7.23
CA GLY A 78 -3.67 10.97 -6.59
C GLY A 78 -5.03 10.27 -6.48
N GLU A 79 -5.46 9.55 -7.51
CA GLU A 79 -6.72 8.78 -7.50
C GLU A 79 -6.66 7.63 -6.47
N LYS A 80 -5.57 6.87 -6.45
CA LYS A 80 -5.36 5.78 -5.49
C LYS A 80 -5.24 6.29 -4.05
N GLN A 81 -4.73 7.51 -3.87
CA GLN A 81 -4.73 8.16 -2.57
C GLN A 81 -6.16 8.49 -2.12
N GLN A 82 -7.01 9.01 -3.00
CA GLN A 82 -8.41 9.31 -2.67
C GLN A 82 -9.20 8.05 -2.34
N ASP A 83 -9.03 6.97 -3.12
CA ASP A 83 -9.64 5.66 -2.83
C ASP A 83 -9.24 5.16 -1.44
N LEU A 84 -7.95 5.23 -1.11
CA LEU A 84 -7.43 4.82 0.19
C LEU A 84 -8.01 5.69 1.32
N GLN A 85 -8.08 7.02 1.12
CA GLN A 85 -8.66 7.95 2.08
C GLN A 85 -10.13 7.61 2.37
N GLN A 86 -10.92 7.34 1.33
CA GLN A 86 -12.32 6.93 1.50
C GLN A 86 -12.44 5.59 2.24
N ALA A 87 -11.58 4.61 1.91
CA ALA A 87 -11.56 3.33 2.60
C ALA A 87 -11.21 3.47 4.09
N LEU A 88 -10.24 4.32 4.42
CA LEU A 88 -9.85 4.63 5.80
C LEU A 88 -10.96 5.33 6.58
N LEU A 89 -11.67 6.28 5.97
CA LEU A 89 -12.83 6.94 6.59
C LEU A 89 -13.93 5.93 6.91
N GLY A 90 -14.25 5.03 5.98
CA GLY A 90 -15.22 3.97 6.23
C GLY A 90 -14.78 3.02 7.35
N GLU A 91 -13.49 2.70 7.46
CA GLU A 91 -12.98 1.85 8.55
C GLU A 91 -13.02 2.57 9.89
N PHE A 92 -12.73 3.87 9.90
CA PHE A 92 -12.86 4.70 11.09
C PHE A 92 -14.30 4.71 11.61
N GLU A 93 -15.29 4.95 10.75
CA GLU A 93 -16.71 4.91 11.10
C GLU A 93 -17.15 3.52 11.59
N ARG A 94 -16.65 2.45 10.95
CA ARG A 94 -16.87 1.06 11.41
C ARG A 94 -16.26 0.79 12.78
N ALA A 95 -15.04 1.25 13.04
CA ALA A 95 -14.40 1.09 14.34
C ALA A 95 -15.09 1.94 15.42
N GLN A 96 -15.57 3.12 15.08
CA GLN A 96 -16.30 4.01 15.97
C GLN A 96 -17.67 3.44 16.33
N SER A 97 -18.42 2.93 15.35
CA SER A 97 -19.73 2.26 15.58
C SER A 97 -19.60 0.98 16.41
N ARG A 98 -18.45 0.30 16.36
CA ARG A 98 -18.13 -0.85 17.24
C ARG A 98 -17.88 -0.46 18.70
N ARG A 99 -17.78 0.83 19.04
CA ARG A 99 -17.56 1.29 20.42
C ARG A 99 -18.71 2.16 20.91
N VAL A 100 -19.81 1.56 21.33
CA VAL A 100 -20.73 2.24 22.25
C VAL A 100 -21.54 1.38 23.21
N ASP A 101 -21.37 0.06 23.24
CA ASP A 101 -21.82 -0.77 24.36
C ASP A 101 -20.74 -0.80 25.44
N PHE A 102 -20.63 0.32 26.17
CA PHE A 102 -19.85 0.44 27.42
C PHE A 102 -20.26 -0.60 28.49
N SER A 103 -21.38 -1.29 28.28
CA SER A 103 -21.80 -2.47 29.05
C SER A 103 -20.83 -3.65 28.93
N GLY A 104 -19.99 -3.68 27.88
CA GLY A 104 -18.98 -4.72 27.62
C GLY A 104 -17.53 -4.26 27.78
N ARG A 105 -17.26 -3.23 28.61
CA ARG A 105 -15.90 -2.78 28.98
C ARG A 105 -15.03 -3.99 29.36
N GLY A 106 -14.23 -4.51 28.43
CA GLY A 106 -13.30 -5.62 28.69
C GLY A 106 -13.46 -6.87 27.81
N ALA A 107 -14.43 -6.96 26.90
CA ALA A 107 -14.60 -8.16 26.06
C ALA A 107 -13.58 -8.30 24.90
N GLY A 108 -12.51 -7.49 24.89
CA GLY A 108 -11.31 -7.78 24.10
C GLY A 108 -10.43 -8.76 24.88
N LEU A 109 -10.05 -9.88 24.24
CA LEU A 109 -9.45 -11.10 24.83
C LEU A 109 -10.46 -12.16 25.35
N GLY A 110 -11.76 -12.05 25.04
CA GLY A 110 -12.72 -13.13 25.32
C GLY A 110 -13.13 -13.29 26.80
N PHE A 111 -12.85 -12.29 27.65
CA PHE A 111 -13.28 -12.29 29.05
C PHE A 111 -14.63 -11.59 29.21
N SER A 112 -15.63 -12.31 29.71
CA SER A 112 -16.89 -11.71 30.16
C SER A 112 -16.64 -10.94 31.46
N SER A 113 -17.32 -9.80 31.65
CA SER A 113 -17.32 -9.11 32.94
C SER A 113 -17.79 -10.07 34.03
N ALA A 114 -17.04 -10.11 35.15
CA ALA A 114 -17.39 -10.97 36.27
C ALA A 114 -18.74 -10.52 36.86
N PRO A 115 -19.63 -11.47 37.24
CA PRO A 115 -20.85 -11.13 37.96
C PRO A 115 -20.53 -10.28 39.22
N PRO A 116 -21.37 -9.30 39.59
CA PRO A 116 -21.07 -8.32 40.64
C PRO A 116 -20.81 -8.94 42.03
N SER A 117 -21.15 -10.22 42.24
CA SER A 117 -20.93 -10.96 43.48
C SER A 117 -19.63 -11.77 43.53
N LYS A 118 -18.89 -11.89 42.42
CA LYS A 118 -17.71 -12.78 42.33
C LYS A 118 -16.44 -11.96 42.11
N LYS A 119 -15.63 -11.83 43.17
CA LYS A 119 -14.28 -11.25 43.09
C LYS A 119 -13.35 -12.29 42.46
N PHE A 120 -12.61 -11.91 41.40
CA PHE A 120 -11.51 -12.73 40.89
C PHE A 120 -10.25 -12.42 41.71
N SER A 121 -9.54 -13.47 42.13
CA SER A 121 -8.24 -13.37 42.78
C SER A 121 -7.16 -13.75 41.78
N ILE A 122 -6.16 -12.90 41.59
CA ILE A 122 -4.96 -13.21 40.81
C ILE A 122 -3.91 -13.67 41.81
N ASP A 123 -3.58 -14.96 41.77
CA ASP A 123 -2.41 -15.47 42.48
C ASP A 123 -1.17 -15.16 41.64
N ALA A 124 -0.36 -14.20 42.09
CA ALA A 124 0.86 -13.80 41.42
C ALA A 124 1.94 -14.90 41.42
N ASN A 125 1.83 -15.90 42.30
CA ASN A 125 2.74 -17.04 42.35
C ASN A 125 2.24 -18.24 41.54
N ALA A 126 1.01 -18.21 41.02
CA ALA A 126 0.49 -19.27 40.18
C ALA A 126 1.14 -19.22 38.78
N SER A 127 2.13 -20.09 38.56
CA SER A 127 2.72 -20.31 37.23
C SER A 127 2.27 -21.64 36.66
N ARG A 128 1.67 -21.62 35.46
CA ARG A 128 1.28 -22.80 34.67
C ARG A 128 1.99 -22.77 33.32
N SER A 129 3.31 -22.73 33.32
CA SER A 129 4.10 -22.91 32.10
C SER A 129 4.34 -24.40 31.86
N VAL A 130 4.17 -24.84 30.61
CA VAL A 130 4.59 -26.16 30.15
C VAL A 130 5.90 -25.93 29.41
N ARG A 131 6.96 -26.64 29.80
CA ARG A 131 8.22 -26.65 29.04
C ARG A 131 8.06 -27.64 27.89
N PHE A 132 8.47 -27.24 26.70
CA PHE A 132 8.64 -28.17 25.60
C PHE A 132 10.06 -28.76 25.71
N ASP A 133 10.17 -30.07 25.64
CA ASP A 133 11.45 -30.74 25.38
C ASP A 133 11.79 -30.62 23.88
N ASP A 134 13.08 -30.53 23.56
CA ASP A 134 13.63 -30.40 22.19
C ASP A 134 13.38 -31.65 21.32
#